data_AF-A0A379CDU2-F1
#
_entry.id   AF-A0A379CDU2-F1
#
_cell.length_a   1.000
_cell.length_b   1.000
_cell.length_c   1.000
_cell.angle_alpha   90.00
_cell.angle_beta   90.00
_cell.angle_gamma   90.00
#
_symmetry.space_group_name_H-M   'P 1'
#
loop_
_entity.id
_entity.type
_entity.pdbx_description
1 polymer ?
#
loop_
_entity_poly.entity_id
_entity_poly.type
_entity_poly.pdbx_seq_one_letter_code
_entity_poly.pdbx_strand_id
1 'polypeptide(L)'
;MDRTFSDLEVRVWYDHKDKGIGALIDTSKPIKEQAIQACNLRNMYRTQAREMMKNQVKRRNLDVTDPNKTFEELLERKKLKYGLEGEEAYKAIVASSMKANPKVNKMFGLE
;
A
#
# COMPACT_ATOMS: atom_id res chain seq x y z
N MET A 1 3.64 18.48 -19.91
CA MET A 1 4.73 17.61 -19.43
C MET A 1 4.27 17.02 -18.13
N ASP A 2 4.04 15.71 -18.07
CA ASP A 2 3.79 15.02 -16.81
C ASP A 2 5.06 15.12 -15.95
N ARG A 3 4.92 15.70 -14.75
CA ARG A 3 6.03 15.90 -13.83
C ARG A 3 6.42 14.54 -13.25
N THR A 4 7.62 14.05 -13.57
CA THR A 4 8.19 12.85 -12.97
C THR A 4 9.19 13.22 -11.87
N PHE A 5 9.32 12.37 -10.87
CA PHE A 5 10.07 12.61 -9.64
C PHE A 5 11.13 11.52 -9.42
N SER A 6 12.14 11.84 -8.61
CA SER A 6 13.15 10.86 -8.18
C SER A 6 12.54 9.76 -7.31
N ASP A 7 13.23 8.63 -7.19
CA ASP A 7 12.77 7.51 -6.36
C ASP A 7 12.56 7.91 -4.89
N LEU A 8 13.38 8.83 -4.36
CA LEU A 8 13.26 9.34 -3.00
C LEU A 8 12.00 10.20 -2.84
N GLU A 9 11.77 11.16 -3.74
CA GLU A 9 10.57 12.01 -3.70
C GLU A 9 9.28 11.20 -3.81
N VAL A 10 9.24 10.24 -4.75
CA VAL A 10 8.12 9.31 -4.87
C VAL A 10 7.94 8.51 -3.59
N ARG A 11 9.04 8.06 -2.96
CA ARG A 11 8.96 7.28 -1.73
C ARG A 11 8.41 8.10 -0.56
N VAL A 12 8.87 9.32 -0.37
CA VAL A 12 8.38 10.24 0.66
C VAL A 12 6.88 10.47 0.48
N TRP A 13 6.46 10.75 -0.75
CA TRP A 13 5.04 10.93 -1.06
C TRP A 13 4.23 9.67 -0.76
N TYR A 14 4.70 8.49 -1.20
CA TYR A 14 3.97 7.24 -1.01
C TYR A 14 3.86 6.85 0.48
N ASP A 15 4.94 7.03 1.26
CA ASP A 15 4.94 6.77 2.70
C ASP A 15 3.95 7.68 3.44
N HIS A 16 3.91 8.97 3.10
CA HIS A 16 2.94 9.91 3.66
C HIS A 16 1.49 9.50 3.32
N LYS A 17 1.23 9.08 2.08
CA LYS A 17 -0.10 8.63 1.64
C LYS A 17 -0.55 7.36 2.35
N ASP A 18 0.32 6.34 2.44
CA ASP A 18 0.01 5.10 3.17
C ASP A 18 -0.35 5.44 4.63
N LYS A 19 0.45 6.25 5.34
CA LYS A 19 0.19 6.66 6.73
C LYS A 19 -1.14 7.41 6.90
N GLY A 20 -1.59 8.14 5.87
CA GLY A 20 -2.84 8.90 5.87
C GLY A 20 -4.11 8.08 5.61
N ILE A 21 -4.01 6.82 5.16
CA ILE A 21 -5.19 6.00 4.78
C ILE A 21 -6.22 5.91 5.90
N GLY A 22 -5.78 5.78 7.15
CA GLY A 22 -6.70 5.63 8.29
C GLY A 22 -7.63 6.82 8.50
N ALA A 23 -7.23 8.03 8.08
CA ALA A 23 -8.06 9.23 8.18
C ALA A 23 -9.07 9.37 7.03
N LEU A 24 -8.96 8.52 5.99
CA LEU A 24 -9.78 8.60 4.77
C LEU A 24 -10.83 7.50 4.67
N ILE A 25 -10.68 6.41 5.43
CA ILE A 25 -11.65 5.33 5.46
C ILE A 25 -12.83 5.68 6.37
N ASP A 26 -14.03 5.22 6.01
CA ASP A 26 -15.23 5.37 6.83
C ASP A 26 -15.23 4.36 7.98
N THR A 27 -14.81 4.81 9.16
CA THR A 27 -14.71 3.96 10.36
C THR A 27 -16.06 3.62 10.99
N SER A 28 -17.18 4.19 10.51
CA SER A 28 -18.53 3.81 10.95
C SER A 28 -19.01 2.50 10.32
N LYS A 29 -18.36 2.05 9.23
CA LYS A 29 -18.70 0.81 8.53
C LYS A 29 -18.18 -0.44 9.24
N PRO A 30 -18.73 -1.63 8.94
CA PRO A 30 -18.14 -2.89 9.38
C PRO A 30 -16.66 -3.03 8.97
N ILE A 31 -15.87 -3.71 9.79
CA ILE A 31 -14.41 -3.79 9.62
C ILE A 31 -13.98 -4.40 8.27
N LYS A 32 -14.80 -5.27 7.67
CA LYS A 32 -14.57 -5.80 6.31
C LYS A 32 -14.60 -4.69 5.26
N GLU A 33 -15.60 -3.80 5.31
CA GLU A 33 -15.72 -2.68 4.39
C GLU A 33 -14.57 -1.68 4.57
N GLN A 34 -14.18 -1.41 5.82
CA GLN A 34 -13.00 -0.60 6.12
C GLN A 34 -11.72 -1.19 5.50
N ALA A 35 -11.55 -2.51 5.59
CA ALA A 35 -10.40 -3.21 5.02
C ALA A 35 -10.38 -3.16 3.48
N ILE A 36 -11.55 -3.24 2.83
CA ILE A 36 -11.69 -3.06 1.38
C ILE A 36 -11.31 -1.63 0.98
N GLN A 37 -11.83 -0.61 1.68
CA GLN A 37 -11.48 0.79 1.43
C GLN A 37 -9.97 1.04 1.58
N ALA A 38 -9.36 0.54 2.66
CA ALA A 38 -7.94 0.67 2.91
C ALA A 38 -7.08 -0.04 1.85
N CYS A 39 -7.50 -1.23 1.39
CA CYS A 39 -6.84 -1.96 0.30
C CYS A 39 -6.88 -1.14 -1.01
N ASN A 40 -8.05 -0.64 -1.37
CA ASN A 40 -8.26 0.11 -2.61
C ASN A 40 -7.45 1.41 -2.62
N LEU A 41 -7.48 2.19 -1.53
CA LEU A 41 -6.68 3.41 -1.39
C LEU A 41 -5.18 3.12 -1.54
N ARG A 42 -4.68 2.07 -0.89
CA ARG A 42 -3.27 1.70 -1.01
C ARG A 42 -2.86 1.31 -2.42
N ASN A 43 -3.71 0.54 -3.12
CA ASN A 43 -3.43 0.14 -4.50
C ASN A 43 -3.45 1.35 -5.43
N MET A 44 -4.39 2.27 -5.24
CA MET A 44 -4.45 3.55 -5.96
C MET A 44 -3.17 4.36 -5.73
N TYR A 45 -2.74 4.53 -4.47
CA TYR A 45 -1.50 5.26 -4.16
C TYR A 45 -0.26 4.58 -4.72
N ARG A 46 -0.22 3.24 -4.74
CA ARG A 46 0.91 2.50 -5.35
C ARG A 46 0.97 2.75 -6.85
N THR A 47 -0.16 2.75 -7.53
CA THR A 47 -0.24 3.06 -8.97
C THR A 47 0.22 4.49 -9.24
N GLN A 48 -0.31 5.47 -8.51
CA GLN A 48 0.08 6.88 -8.63
C GLN A 48 1.57 7.08 -8.36
N ALA A 49 2.12 6.43 -7.33
CA ALA A 49 3.54 6.47 -7.04
C ALA A 49 4.37 5.98 -8.23
N ARG A 50 3.97 4.88 -8.89
CA ARG A 50 4.66 4.33 -10.05
C ARG A 50 4.60 5.25 -11.28
N GLU A 51 3.45 5.86 -11.52
CA GLU A 51 3.27 6.84 -12.61
C GLU A 51 4.18 8.05 -12.43
N MET A 52 4.40 8.47 -11.19
CA MET A 52 5.30 9.58 -10.83
C MET A 52 6.80 9.23 -10.96
N MET A 53 7.19 7.96 -11.10
CA MET A 53 8.61 7.58 -11.12
C MET A 53 9.30 8.05 -12.41
N LYS A 54 10.41 8.79 -12.27
CA LYS A 54 11.29 9.09 -13.40
C LYS A 54 12.00 7.84 -13.93
N ASN A 55 12.34 6.89 -13.06
CA ASN A 55 13.00 5.64 -13.44
C ASN A 55 12.00 4.60 -13.97
N GLN A 56 11.73 4.64 -15.27
CA GLN A 56 10.76 3.76 -15.93
C GLN A 56 11.19 2.28 -15.98
N VAL A 57 12.50 1.98 -15.96
CA VAL A 57 12.99 0.59 -15.89
C VAL A 57 12.62 -0.01 -14.54
N LYS A 58 12.90 0.71 -13.45
CA LYS A 58 12.54 0.28 -12.10
C LYS A 58 11.03 0.16 -11.92
N ARG A 59 10.25 1.11 -12.45
CA ARG A 59 8.77 1.05 -12.44
C ARG A 59 8.26 -0.24 -13.09
N ARG A 60 8.76 -0.61 -14.28
CA ARG A 60 8.35 -1.86 -14.96
C ARG A 60 8.72 -3.10 -14.15
N ASN A 61 9.90 -3.11 -13.52
CA ASN A 61 10.28 -4.24 -12.66
C ASN A 61 9.34 -4.37 -11.46
N LEU A 62 8.97 -3.26 -10.82
CA LEU A 62 8.01 -3.25 -9.70
C LEU A 62 6.60 -3.71 -10.10
N ASP A 63 6.18 -3.46 -11.34
CA ASP A 63 4.90 -3.98 -11.85
C ASP A 63 4.87 -5.51 -11.88
N VAL A 64 6.02 -6.15 -12.11
CA VAL A 64 6.16 -7.60 -12.14
C VAL A 64 6.41 -8.18 -10.75
N THR A 65 7.33 -7.60 -9.97
CA THR A 65 7.77 -8.19 -8.69
C THR A 65 6.81 -7.91 -7.54
N ASP A 66 6.15 -6.75 -7.56
CA ASP A 66 5.33 -6.26 -6.45
C ASP A 66 3.95 -5.78 -6.90
N PRO A 67 3.17 -6.57 -7.66
CA PRO A 67 1.89 -6.12 -8.20
C PRO A 67 0.90 -5.73 -7.09
N ASN A 68 -0.04 -4.84 -7.44
CA ASN A 68 -1.22 -4.58 -6.61
C ASN A 68 -1.94 -5.89 -6.31
N LYS A 69 -2.50 -6.00 -5.10
CA LYS A 69 -3.22 -7.20 -4.66
C LYS A 69 -4.67 -6.86 -4.41
N THR A 70 -5.58 -7.71 -4.84
CA THR A 70 -6.99 -7.55 -4.49
C THR A 70 -7.19 -7.76 -2.98
N PHE A 71 -8.37 -7.37 -2.49
CA PHE A 71 -8.72 -7.63 -1.10
C PHE A 71 -8.71 -9.13 -0.78
N GLU A 72 -9.21 -9.96 -1.70
CA GLU A 72 -9.27 -11.42 -1.58
C GLU A 72 -7.88 -12.05 -1.54
N GLU A 73 -6.96 -11.61 -2.41
CA GLU A 73 -5.56 -12.07 -2.39
C GLU A 73 -4.84 -11.69 -1.09
N LEU A 74 -5.14 -10.50 -0.55
CA LEU A 74 -4.61 -10.09 0.74
C LEU A 74 -5.19 -10.94 1.87
N LEU A 75 -6.49 -11.22 1.84
CA LEU A 75 -7.18 -12.05 2.82
C LEU A 75 -6.59 -13.47 2.84
N GLU A 76 -6.46 -14.09 1.67
CA GLU A 76 -5.86 -15.42 1.53
C GLU A 76 -4.42 -15.43 2.03
N ARG A 77 -3.64 -14.39 1.70
CA ARG A 77 -2.28 -14.24 2.24
C ARG A 77 -2.28 -14.11 3.77
N LYS A 78 -3.24 -13.42 4.38
CA LYS A 78 -3.32 -13.32 5.85
C LYS A 78 -3.58 -14.68 6.49
N LYS A 79 -4.49 -15.46 5.89
CA LYS A 79 -4.77 -16.83 6.28
C LYS A 79 -3.54 -17.72 6.14
N LEU A 80 -2.96 -17.83 4.95
CA LEU A 80 -1.84 -18.74 4.69
C LEU A 80 -0.58 -18.39 5.48
N LYS A 81 -0.27 -17.10 5.66
CA LYS A 81 0.99 -16.68 6.28
C LYS A 81 0.90 -16.54 7.80
N TYR A 82 -0.27 -16.16 8.33
CA TYR A 82 -0.42 -15.78 9.73
C TYR A 82 -1.54 -16.54 10.44
N GLY A 83 -2.26 -17.43 9.75
CA GLY A 83 -3.41 -18.14 10.32
C GLY A 83 -4.60 -17.23 10.64
N LEU A 84 -4.62 -15.99 10.12
CA LEU A 84 -5.66 -15.02 10.44
C LEU A 84 -6.87 -15.20 9.54
N GLU A 85 -8.06 -15.21 10.13
CA GLU A 85 -9.34 -15.29 9.45
C GLU A 85 -10.34 -14.25 9.99
N GLY A 86 -11.50 -14.11 9.33
CA GLY A 86 -12.59 -13.24 9.77
C GLY A 86 -12.14 -11.81 10.08
N GLU A 87 -12.62 -11.27 11.20
CA GLU A 87 -12.30 -9.90 11.61
C GLU A 87 -10.81 -9.63 11.85
N GLU A 88 -10.06 -10.61 12.36
CA GLU A 88 -8.64 -10.42 12.65
C GLU A 88 -7.84 -10.18 11.37
N ALA A 89 -8.17 -10.92 10.32
CA ALA A 89 -7.60 -10.70 9.00
C ALA A 89 -7.97 -9.31 8.45
N TYR A 90 -9.21 -8.86 8.63
CA TYR A 90 -9.65 -7.53 8.19
C TYR A 90 -8.91 -6.41 8.93
N LYS A 91 -8.81 -6.49 10.26
CA LYS A 91 -8.01 -5.57 11.09
C LYS A 91 -6.54 -5.55 10.65
N ALA A 92 -5.97 -6.73 10.38
CA ALA A 92 -4.61 -6.85 9.90
C ALA A 92 -4.40 -6.27 8.49
N ILE A 93 -5.41 -6.31 7.61
CA ILE A 93 -5.38 -5.64 6.31
C ILE A 93 -5.36 -4.13 6.50
N VAL A 94 -6.31 -3.56 7.25
CA VAL A 94 -6.35 -2.11 7.56
C VAL A 94 -5.00 -1.63 8.10
N ALA A 95 -4.51 -2.26 9.16
CA ALA A 95 -3.25 -1.88 9.80
C ALA A 95 -2.04 -1.99 8.86
N SER A 96 -2.01 -3.01 8.00
CA SER A 96 -0.90 -3.19 7.06
C SER A 96 -1.00 -2.31 5.81
N SER A 97 -2.19 -1.77 5.51
CA SER A 97 -2.38 -0.82 4.43
C SER A 97 -1.85 0.56 4.80
N MET A 98 -1.92 0.92 6.09
CA MET A 98 -1.45 2.20 6.61
C MET A 98 0.07 2.31 6.80
N LYS A 99 0.82 1.27 6.41
CA LYS A 99 2.26 1.15 6.68
C LYS A 99 3.04 0.93 5.40
N ALA A 100 4.00 1.81 5.14
CA ALA A 100 4.98 1.59 4.10
C ALA A 100 6.00 0.52 4.53
N ASN A 101 6.68 -0.10 3.54
CA ASN A 101 7.70 -1.12 3.81
C ASN A 101 8.91 -0.51 4.56
N PRO A 102 9.20 -0.90 5.82
CA PRO A 102 10.26 -0.27 6.61
C PRO A 102 11.65 -0.46 6.00
N LYS A 103 11.91 -1.59 5.33
CA LYS A 103 13.21 -1.83 4.66
C LYS A 103 13.46 -0.81 3.55
N VAL A 104 12.42 -0.46 2.79
CA VAL A 104 12.53 0.53 1.73
C VAL A 104 12.67 1.94 2.31
N ASN A 105 11.98 2.28 3.41
CA ASN A 105 12.19 3.56 4.10
C ASN A 105 13.64 3.71 4.57
N LYS A 106 14.22 2.67 5.17
CA LYS A 106 15.63 2.64 5.58
C LYS A 106 16.59 2.86 4.42
N MET A 107 16.35 2.24 3.26
CA MET A 107 17.17 2.46 2.04
C MET A 107 17.19 3.93 1.58
N PHE A 108 16.16 4.69 1.90
CA PHE A 108 16.01 6.10 1.54
C PHE A 108 16.25 7.08 2.72
N GLY A 109 16.65 6.58 3.89
CA GLY A 109 16.91 7.41 5.08
C GLY A 109 15.67 8.04 5.72
N LEU A 110 14.50 7.40 5.60
CA LEU A 110 13.22 7.89 6.12
C LEU A 110 12.83 7.27 7.48
N GLU A 111 13.83 6.93 8.31
CA GLU A 111 13.62 6.28 9.63
C GLU A 111 12.89 7.19 10.62
#